data_AF-A0A967BMK3-F1
#
_entry.id   AF-A0A967BMK3-F1
#
_cell.length_a   1.000
_cell.length_b   1.000
_cell.length_c   1.000
_cell.angle_alpha   90.00
_cell.angle_beta   90.00
_cell.angle_gamma   90.00
#
_symmetry.space_group_name_H-M   'P 1'
#
loop_
_entity.id
_entity.type
_entity.pdbx_description
1 polymer ?
#
loop_
_entity_poly.entity_id
_entity_poly.type
_entity_poly.pdbx_seq_one_letter_code
_entity_poly.pdbx_strand_id
1 'polypeptide(L)' 'MSEKYSTPLMRQYSEIKLQYEDAIVLFRMGDFYETFNEDAKKTAKILGIVLTKRSS' A
#
# COMPACT_ATOMS: atom_id res chain seq x y z
N MET A 1 0.26 13.66 -16.08
CA MET A 1 -0.76 12.60 -16.20
C MET A 1 -1.16 12.19 -14.80
N SER A 2 -2.42 12.40 -14.44
CA SER A 2 -2.95 12.44 -13.09
C SER A 2 -3.66 11.12 -12.73
N GLU A 3 -3.01 10.27 -11.93
CA GLU A 3 -3.69 9.22 -11.15
C GLU A 3 -3.42 9.44 -9.65
N LYS A 4 -3.58 10.69 -9.18
CA LYS A 4 -3.51 11.00 -7.75
C LYS A 4 -4.81 10.55 -7.08
N TYR A 5 -4.78 9.34 -6.52
CA TYR A 5 -5.68 8.86 -5.46
C TYR A 5 -7.16 8.72 -5.86
N SER A 6 -7.50 7.69 -6.64
CA SER A 6 -8.88 7.44 -7.09
C SER A 6 -9.84 7.01 -5.97
N THR A 7 -9.33 6.57 -4.82
CA THR A 7 -10.19 6.13 -3.69
C THR A 7 -9.81 6.83 -2.39
N PRO A 8 -10.79 7.10 -1.49
CA PRO A 8 -10.52 7.66 -0.16
C PRO A 8 -9.47 6.87 0.63
N LEU A 9 -9.44 5.55 0.45
CA LEU A 9 -8.48 4.65 1.10
C LEU A 9 -7.04 4.93 0.64
N MET A 10 -6.80 5.03 -0.67
CA MET A 10 -5.45 5.28 -1.18
C MET A 10 -4.94 6.67 -0.80
N ARG A 11 -5.85 7.64 -0.62
CA ARG A 11 -5.50 8.95 -0.07
C ARG A 11 -5.01 8.83 1.38
N GLN A 12 -5.76 8.16 2.24
CA GLN A 12 -5.36 7.96 3.64
C GLN A 12 -4.03 7.20 3.76
N TYR A 13 -3.84 6.14 2.96
CA TYR A 13 -2.57 5.40 2.93
C TYR A 13 -1.40 6.33 2.59
N SER A 14 -1.59 7.19 1.59
CA SER A 14 -0.52 8.06 1.09
C SER A 14 -0.22 9.20 2.05
N GLU A 15 -1.24 9.75 2.73
CA GLU A 15 -1.06 10.72 3.80
C GLU A 15 -0.22 10.13 4.95
N ILE A 16 -0.49 8.89 5.37
CA ILE A 16 0.32 8.19 6.38
C ILE A 16 1.72 7.91 5.85
N LYS A 17 1.85 7.44 4.60
CA LYS A 17 3.15 7.11 4.00
C LYS A 17 4.09 8.32 3.88
N LEU A 18 3.55 9.52 3.62
CA LEU A 18 4.34 10.76 3.60
C LEU A 18 4.94 11.10 4.96
N GLN A 19 4.36 10.63 6.06
CA GLN A 19 4.93 10.81 7.40
C GLN A 19 6.04 9.79 7.69
N TYR A 20 6.11 8.70 6.93
CA TYR A 20 6.99 7.56 7.15
C TYR A 20 7.58 7.06 5.82
N GLU A 21 8.29 7.92 5.09
CA GLU A 21 8.80 7.61 3.73
C GLU A 21 9.70 6.36 3.70
N ASP A 22 10.52 6.19 4.73
CA ASP A 22 11.49 5.09 4.87
C ASP A 22 10.89 3.79 5.44
N ALA A 23 9.65 3.80 5.94
CA ALA A 23 9.04 2.65 6.59
C ALA A 23 7.98 1.98 5.71
N ILE A 24 7.77 0.67 5.86
CA ILE A 24 6.65 -0.04 5.22
C ILE A 24 5.39 0.19 6.06
N VAL A 25 4.35 0.77 5.44
CA VAL A 25 3.07 1.01 6.11
C VAL A 25 2.20 -0.24 5.95
N LEU A 26 1.92 -0.92 7.06
CA LEU A 26 0.95 -2.00 7.14
C LEU A 26 -0.44 -1.40 7.38
N PHE A 27 -1.27 -1.35 6.34
CA PHE A 27 -2.59 -0.76 6.41
C PHE A 27 -3.63 -1.83 6.73
N ARG A 28 -4.36 -1.67 7.85
CA ARG A 28 -5.35 -2.65 8.27
C ARG A 28 -6.61 -2.58 7.40
N MET A 29 -6.94 -3.69 6.75
CA MET A 29 -8.18 -3.88 5.98
C MET A 29 -8.91 -5.12 6.47
N GLY A 30 -9.85 -4.91 7.41
CA GLY A 30 -10.56 -5.99 8.07
C GLY A 30 -9.59 -6.85 8.92
N ASP A 31 -9.48 -8.12 8.54
CA ASP A 31 -8.65 -9.12 9.22
C ASP A 31 -7.21 -9.18 8.69
N PHE A 32 -6.91 -8.46 7.59
CA PHE A 32 -5.60 -8.47 6.96
C PHE A 32 -4.89 -7.12 7.09
N TYR A 33 -3.57 -7.17 7.01
CA TYR A 33 -2.73 -6.00 6.77
C TYR A 33 -2.27 -6.01 5.33
N GLU A 34 -2.59 -4.94 4.62
CA GLU A 34 -2.23 -4.75 3.22
C GLU A 34 -1.17 -3.66 3.07
N THR A 35 -0.33 -3.83 2.06
CA THR A 35 0.68 -2.85 1.64
C THR A 35 0.41 -2.50 0.19
N PHE A 36 0.64 -1.24 -0.21
CA PHE A 36 0.30 -0.77 -1.55
C PHE A 36 1.54 -0.25 -2.31
N ASN A 37 1.40 -0.11 -3.63
CA ASN A 37 2.43 0.44 -4.52
C ASN A 37 3.80 -0.26 -4.37
N GLU A 38 4.87 0.50 -4.18
CA GLU A 38 6.23 -0.04 -4.03
C GLU A 38 6.41 -0.84 -2.73
N ASP A 39 5.68 -0.49 -1.67
CA ASP A 39 5.72 -1.23 -0.41
C ASP A 39 5.13 -2.63 -0.60
N ALA A 40 4.13 -2.80 -1.47
CA ALA A 40 3.60 -4.11 -1.84
C ALA A 40 4.66 -5.01 -2.48
N LYS A 41 5.43 -4.46 -3.43
CA LYS A 41 6.51 -5.20 -4.12
C LYS A 41 7.62 -5.59 -3.16
N LYS A 42 8.04 -4.66 -2.28
CA LYS A 42 9.05 -4.91 -1.26
C LYS A 42 8.59 -6.00 -0.28
N THR A 43 7.37 -5.87 0.24
CA THR A 43 6.78 -6.79 1.22
C THR A 43 6.62 -8.19 0.64
N ALA A 44 6.10 -8.29 -0.59
CA ALA A 44 5.98 -9.57 -1.30
C ALA A 44 7.34 -10.28 -1.46
N LYS A 45 8.38 -9.54 -1.85
CA LYS A 45 9.73 -10.09 -2.00
C LYS A 45 10.35 -10.52 -0.66
N ILE A 46 10.18 -9.72 0.40
CA ILE A 46 10.79 -9.99 1.71
C ILE A 46 10.09 -11.14 2.43
N LEU A 47 8.75 -11.14 2.43
CA LEU A 47 7.95 -12.11 3.16
C LEU A 47 7.60 -13.37 2.35
N GLY A 48 7.89 -13.38 1.04
CA GLY A 48 7.55 -14.49 0.16
C GLY A 48 6.04 -14.67 -0.06
N ILE A 49 5.27 -13.59 0.07
CA ILE A 49 3.82 -13.60 -0.13
C ILE A 49 3.45 -13.21 -1.56
N VAL A 50 2.25 -13.62 -2.00
CA VAL A 50 1.77 -13.36 -3.36
C VAL A 50 1.51 -11.86 -3.55
N LEU A 51 2.16 -11.25 -4.54
CA LEU A 51 1.85 -9.89 -4.98
C LEU A 51 0.60 -9.91 -5.87
N THR A 52 -0.49 -9.31 -5.39
CA THR A 52 -1.73 -9.16 -6.15
C THR A 52 -1.88 -7.72 -6.64
N LYS A 53 -2.72 -7.51 -7.66
CA LYS A 53 -3.17 -6.19 -8.08
C LYS A 53 -4.64 -6.08 -7.78
N ARG A 54 -5.05 -4.99 -7.13
CA ARG A 54 -6.46 -4.65 -6.99
C ARG A 54 -6.94 -4.10 -8.32
N SER A 55 -7.92 -4.76 -8.95
CA SER A 55 -8.52 -4.27 -10.19
C SER A 55 -9.24 -2.96 -9.93
N SER A 56 -8.97 -1.97 -10.78
CA SER A 56 -9.62 -0.64 -10.81
C SER A 56 -11.04 -0.71 -11.33
#